data_AF-A0A660T4U6-F1
#
_entry.id   AF-A0A660T4U6-F1
#
_cell.length_a   1.000
_cell.length_b   1.000
_cell.length_c   1.000
_cell.angle_alpha   90.00
_cell.angle_beta   90.00
_cell.angle_gamma   90.00
#
_symmetry.space_group_name_H-M   'P 1'
#
loop_
_entity.id
_entity.type
_entity.pdbx_description
1 polymer ?
#
loop_
_entity_poly.entity_id
_entity_poly.type
_entity_poly.pdbx_seq_one_letter_code
_entity_poly.pdbx_strand_id
1 'polypeptide(L)'
;LSKLYLNTGNYLQALETLKILINKDPLCEAGTRLLMVTSALIGSRSNIPRILDNLNKQLMDAYDVSADKKTVQLQELLLAGGDPKPEMWINETII
;
A
#
# COMPACT_ATOMS: atom_id res chain seq x y z
N LEU A 1 11.65 5.99 5.40
CA LEU A 1 12.42 4.73 5.57
C LEU A 1 11.84 3.57 4.75
N SER A 2 10.51 3.39 4.67
CA SER A 2 9.88 2.34 3.85
C SER A 2 10.35 2.31 2.38
N LYS A 3 10.39 3.47 1.70
CA LYS A 3 10.91 3.58 0.33
C LYS A 3 12.38 3.18 0.18
N LEU A 4 13.20 3.47 1.21
CA LEU A 4 14.61 3.03 1.23
C LEU A 4 14.67 1.50 1.29
N TYR A 5 13.90 0.88 2.17
CA TYR A 5 13.85 -0.58 2.28
C TYR A 5 13.32 -1.25 1.01
N LEU A 6 12.32 -0.66 0.34
CA LEU A 6 11.87 -1.12 -0.98
C LEU A 6 12.98 -1.04 -2.03
N ASN A 7 13.73 0.07 -2.08
CA ASN A 7 14.84 0.22 -3.02
C ASN A 7 15.99 -0.77 -2.78
N THR A 8 16.24 -1.15 -1.53
CA THR A 8 17.32 -2.08 -1.17
C THR A 8 16.88 -3.55 -1.13
N GLY A 9 15.64 -3.86 -1.53
CA GLY A 9 15.11 -5.24 -1.49
C GLY A 9 14.75 -5.77 -0.09
N ASN A 10 14.77 -4.91 0.94
CA ASN A 10 14.47 -5.25 2.33
C ASN A 10 12.95 -5.24 2.58
N TYR A 11 12.21 -6.08 1.87
CA TYR A 11 10.74 -6.01 1.81
C TYR A 11 10.04 -6.31 3.14
N LEU A 12 10.62 -7.16 3.98
CA LEU A 12 10.06 -7.44 5.32
C LEU A 12 10.18 -6.20 6.23
N GLN A 13 11.31 -5.50 6.20
CA GLN A 13 11.47 -4.25 6.94
C GLN A 13 10.58 -3.14 6.37
N ALA A 14 10.39 -3.10 5.04
CA ALA A 14 9.42 -2.20 4.42
C ALA A 14 8.00 -2.48 4.93
N LEU A 15 7.59 -3.74 5.00
CA LEU A 15 6.28 -4.17 5.47
C LEU A 15 6.02 -3.69 6.90
N GLU A 16 6.95 -3.97 7.82
CA GLU A 16 6.81 -3.56 9.23
C GLU A 16 6.77 -2.03 9.37
N THR A 17 7.63 -1.32 8.64
CA THR A 17 7.63 0.15 8.65
C THR A 17 6.30 0.72 8.15
N LEU A 18 5.71 0.13 7.11
CA LEU A 18 4.44 0.58 6.53
C LEU A 18 3.25 0.26 7.43
N LYS A 19 3.24 -0.90 8.11
CA LYS A 19 2.23 -1.20 9.12
C LYS A 19 2.26 -0.17 10.26
N ILE A 20 3.45 0.20 10.74
CA ILE A 20 3.60 1.23 11.79
C ILE A 20 3.08 2.58 11.28
N LEU A 21 3.41 2.95 10.04
CA LEU A 21 2.93 4.20 9.42
C LEU A 21 1.40 4.21 9.36
N ILE A 22 0.78 3.17 8.79
CA ILE A 22 -0.67 3.07 8.61
C ILE A 22 -1.39 3.00 9.97
N ASN A 23 -0.78 2.40 10.99
CA ASN A 23 -1.37 2.43 12.33
C ASN A 23 -1.38 3.84 12.94
N LYS A 24 -0.42 4.70 12.57
CA LYS A 24 -0.36 6.11 13.02
C LYS A 24 -1.22 7.04 12.17
N ASP A 25 -1.30 6.76 10.87
CA ASP A 25 -2.12 7.48 9.90
C ASP A 25 -2.92 6.47 9.05
N PRO A 26 -4.10 6.04 9.53
CA PRO A 26 -4.92 5.04 8.85
C PRO A 26 -5.51 5.50 7.52
N LEU A 27 -5.49 6.81 7.27
CA LEU A 27 -6.07 7.45 6.09
C LEU A 27 -5.01 7.70 5.00
N CYS A 28 -3.74 7.33 5.27
CA CYS A 28 -2.63 7.52 4.35
C CYS A 28 -2.75 6.60 3.12
N GLU A 29 -3.33 7.11 2.03
CA GLU A 29 -3.45 6.35 0.78
C GLU A 29 -2.08 5.97 0.20
N ALA A 30 -1.10 6.87 0.23
CA ALA A 30 0.25 6.59 -0.25
C ALA A 30 0.90 5.44 0.56
N GLY A 31 0.76 5.48 1.88
CA GLY A 31 1.22 4.39 2.77
C GLY A 31 0.51 3.07 2.44
N THR A 32 -0.79 3.12 2.20
CA THR A 32 -1.61 1.94 1.84
C THR A 32 -1.18 1.35 0.49
N ARG A 33 -0.97 2.17 -0.54
CA ARG A 33 -0.45 1.72 -1.84
C ARG A 33 0.90 1.04 -1.71
N LEU A 34 1.81 1.64 -0.94
CA LEU A 34 3.12 1.02 -0.65
C LEU A 34 2.98 -0.29 0.12
N LEU A 35 2.01 -0.41 1.03
CA LEU A 35 1.75 -1.65 1.76
C LEU A 35 1.24 -2.75 0.83
N MET A 36 0.37 -2.42 -0.14
CA MET A 36 -0.08 -3.35 -1.17
C MET A 36 1.07 -3.83 -2.06
N VAL A 37 1.90 -2.90 -2.56
CA VAL A 37 3.12 -3.18 -3.34
C VAL A 37 4.06 -4.12 -2.56
N THR A 38 4.33 -3.79 -1.30
CA THR A 38 5.21 -4.60 -0.45
C THR A 38 4.63 -6.00 -0.22
N SER A 39 3.31 -6.10 0.01
CA SER A 39 2.62 -7.39 0.16
C SER A 39 2.74 -8.25 -1.09
N ALA A 40 2.65 -7.66 -2.28
CA ALA A 40 2.88 -8.37 -3.53
C ALA A 40 4.33 -8.86 -3.68
N LEU A 41 5.32 -8.02 -3.36
CA LEU A 41 6.74 -8.35 -3.45
C LEU A 41 7.15 -9.53 -2.55
N ILE A 42 6.49 -9.71 -1.40
CA ILE A 42 6.73 -10.84 -0.49
C ILE A 42 5.83 -12.05 -0.77
N GLY A 43 5.10 -12.07 -1.89
CA GLY A 43 4.22 -13.19 -2.26
C GLY A 43 2.89 -13.25 -1.50
N SER A 44 2.53 -12.20 -0.74
CA SER A 44 1.31 -12.14 0.08
C SER A 44 0.17 -11.38 -0.62
N ARG A 45 -0.07 -11.65 -1.92
CA ARG A 45 -1.11 -10.97 -2.72
C ARG A 45 -2.53 -11.16 -2.15
N SER A 46 -2.78 -12.27 -1.46
CA SER A 46 -4.04 -12.55 -0.76
C SER A 46 -4.39 -11.54 0.33
N ASN A 47 -3.42 -10.76 0.85
CA ASN A 47 -3.67 -9.71 1.84
C ASN A 47 -4.13 -8.39 1.22
N ILE A 48 -3.94 -8.18 -0.08
CA ILE A 48 -4.21 -6.89 -0.74
C ILE A 48 -5.69 -6.46 -0.63
N PRO A 49 -6.70 -7.35 -0.81
CA PRO A 49 -8.10 -6.96 -0.63
C PRO A 49 -8.37 -6.39 0.76
N ARG A 50 -7.89 -7.09 1.80
CA ARG A 50 -8.04 -6.68 3.20
C ARG A 50 -7.37 -5.34 3.50
N ILE A 51 -6.23 -5.05 2.86
CA ILE A 51 -5.54 -3.77 3.01
C ILE A 51 -6.41 -2.63 2.47
N LEU A 52 -7.00 -2.78 1.29
CA LEU A 52 -7.87 -1.77 0.70
C LEU A 52 -9.19 -1.62 1.46
N ASP A 53 -9.80 -2.73 1.87
CA ASP A 53 -11.05 -2.71 2.65
C ASP A 53 -10.89 -1.92 3.95
N ASN A 54 -9.75 -2.08 4.63
CA ASN A 54 -9.44 -1.32 5.82
C ASN A 54 -9.34 0.18 5.52
N LEU A 55 -8.62 0.59 4.46
CA LEU A 55 -8.53 1.99 4.06
C LEU A 55 -9.92 2.57 3.74
N ASN A 56 -10.71 1.88 2.92
CA ASN A 56 -12.05 2.32 2.55
C ASN A 56 -12.95 2.48 3.78
N LYS A 57 -12.87 1.57 4.75
CA LYS A 57 -13.59 1.71 6.01
C LYS A 57 -13.18 3.00 6.74
N GLN A 58 -11.88 3.26 6.88
CA GLN A 58 -11.41 4.47 7.56
C GLN A 58 -11.82 5.76 6.82
N LEU A 59 -11.71 5.79 5.50
CA LEU A 59 -12.11 6.94 4.68
C LEU A 59 -13.62 7.20 4.73
N MET A 60 -14.43 6.14 4.70
CA MET A 60 -15.87 6.23 4.84
C MET A 60 -16.25 6.79 6.21
N ASP A 61 -15.67 6.24 7.29
CA ASP A 61 -15.94 6.67 8.66
C ASP A 61 -15.52 8.13 8.91
N ALA A 62 -14.43 8.60 8.29
CA ALA A 62 -13.88 9.94 8.51
C ALA A 62 -14.45 11.03 7.59
N TYR A 63 -14.73 10.69 6.33
CA TYR A 63 -15.01 11.68 5.28
C TYR A 63 -16.15 11.31 4.33
N ASP A 64 -16.80 10.15 4.50
CA ASP A 64 -17.84 9.64 3.58
C ASP A 64 -17.33 9.49 2.13
N VAL A 65 -16.06 9.09 1.99
CA VAL A 65 -15.41 8.84 0.69
C VAL A 65 -14.77 7.46 0.63
N SER A 66 -14.50 7.01 -0.59
CA SER A 66 -13.72 5.80 -0.86
C SER A 66 -12.31 6.16 -1.35
N ALA A 67 -11.41 5.18 -1.35
CA ALA A 67 -10.04 5.34 -1.85
C ALA A 67 -10.00 5.87 -3.28
N ASP A 68 -8.95 6.61 -3.61
CA ASP A 68 -8.78 7.20 -4.93
C ASP A 68 -8.69 6.13 -6.03
N LYS A 69 -8.94 6.56 -7.28
CA LYS A 69 -8.90 5.69 -8.45
C LYS A 69 -7.53 5.01 -8.62
N LYS A 70 -6.44 5.69 -8.26
CA LYS A 70 -5.08 5.16 -8.40
C LYS A 70 -4.85 3.99 -7.43
N THR A 71 -5.39 4.06 -6.22
CA THR A 71 -5.33 3.02 -5.21
C THR A 71 -6.13 1.78 -5.64
N VAL A 72 -7.35 1.97 -6.17
CA VAL A 72 -8.17 0.87 -6.69
C VAL A 72 -7.50 0.19 -7.89
N GLN A 73 -7.03 0.97 -8.86
CA GLN A 73 -6.33 0.43 -10.05
C GLN A 73 -5.06 -0.35 -9.69
N LEU A 74 -4.34 0.09 -8.65
CA LEU A 74 -3.17 -0.64 -8.16
C LEU A 74 -3.57 -2.00 -7.57
N GLN A 75 -4.66 -2.08 -6.80
CA GLN A 75 -5.16 -3.37 -6.30
C GLN A 75 -5.46 -4.31 -7.47
N GLU A 76 -6.25 -3.85 -8.45
CA GLU A 76 -6.65 -4.65 -9.61
C GLU A 76 -5.43 -5.19 -10.37
N LEU A 77 -4.45 -4.32 -10.63
CA LEU A 77 -3.20 -4.68 -11.29
C LEU A 77 -2.45 -5.79 -10.53
N LEU A 78 -2.29 -5.63 -9.21
CA LEU A 78 -1.54 -6.58 -8.40
C LEU A 78 -2.26 -7.94 -8.28
N LEU A 79 -3.59 -7.93 -8.22
CA LEU A 79 -4.41 -9.14 -8.17
C LEU A 79 -4.49 -9.86 -9.51
N ALA A 80 -4.40 -9.14 -10.63
CA ALA A 80 -4.28 -9.70 -11.97
C ALA A 80 -2.92 -10.38 -12.26
N GLY A 81 -2.03 -10.44 -11.27
CA GLY A 81 -0.68 -10.99 -11.43
C GLY A 81 0.35 -9.98 -11.94
N GLY A 82 0.01 -8.68 -11.96
CA GLY A 82 0.97 -7.64 -12.26
C GLY A 82 2.16 -7.65 -11.30
N ASP A 83 3.36 -7.52 -11.85
CA ASP A 83 4.58 -7.46 -11.06
C ASP A 83 4.83 -6.03 -10.56
N PRO A 84 5.12 -5.85 -9.26
CA PRO A 84 5.49 -4.55 -8.74
C PRO A 84 6.78 -4.04 -9.37
N LYS A 85 6.76 -2.80 -9.85
CA LYS A 85 7.91 -2.14 -10.46
C LYS A 85 8.38 -0.94 -9.64
N PRO A 86 9.67 -0.56 -9.69
CA PRO A 86 10.22 0.52 -8.88
C PRO A 86 9.45 1.84 -8.95
N GLU A 87 8.90 2.17 -10.11
CA GLU A 87 8.12 3.40 -10.31
C GLU A 87 6.89 3.47 -9.39
N MET A 88 6.34 2.32 -8.98
CA MET A 88 5.16 2.23 -8.12
C MET A 88 5.42 2.72 -6.69
N TRP A 89 6.66 2.73 -6.22
CA TRP A 89 7.00 3.28 -4.91
C TRP A 89 7.89 4.52 -4.97
N ILE A 90 8.68 4.69 -6.02
CA ILE A 90 9.48 5.90 -6.24
C ILE A 90 8.57 7.13 -6.35
N ASN A 91 7.43 7.00 -7.03
CA ASN A 91 6.49 8.10 -7.27
C ASN A 91 5.50 8.35 -6.12
N GLU A 92 5.54 7.55 -5.05
CA GLU A 92 4.70 7.81 -3.87
C GLU A 92 5.35 8.86 -2.97
N THR A 93 4.55 9.84 -2.56
CA THR A 93 4.96 10.87 -1.59
C THR A 93 4.26 10.57 -0.27
N ILE A 94 5.05 10.24 0.75
CA ILE A 94 4.57 10.16 2.14
C ILE A 94 4.96 11.50 2.77
N ILE A 95 3.97 12.31 3.17
CA ILE A 95 4.16 13.60 3.84
C ILE A 95 4.15 13.36 5.35
#